data_AF-M0INK0-F1
#
_entry.id   AF-M0INK0-F1
#
_cell.length_a   1.000
_cell.length_b   1.000
_cell.length_c   1.000
_cell.angle_alpha   90.00
_cell.angle_beta   90.00
_cell.angle_gamma   90.00
#
_symmetry.space_group_name_H-M   'P 1'
#
loop_
_entity.id
_entity.type
_entity.pdbx_description
1 polymer ?
#
loop_
_entity_poly.entity_id
_entity_poly.type
_entity_poly.pdbx_seq_one_letter_code
_entity_poly.pdbx_strand_id
1 'polypeptide(L)'
;MIQWRSYRTILTRANLLFLVAVFLPVAGLTVFDWSVVTLGTFVWAEAGLVLVWSALKSLCTSPDSELRFRGDGRFRFAGFTEKRGGIRVVSGVPPVYPRNFPNLFMYLFVGAGWLLFAVVFVIDSPFAFVANTQTPNGSTLIWLLAFSAVVCARHVFESLDVYVGNEQYKTHTCYSLNHRAIEYCIVLAPLVFLTRAEIPTTETLAWSLFGMKAGYELLRHRPGQLDHWNNSVTQKLGLAPTETRPTRLDAIDGQSQLSVPTDSRATLSAAWPFALTSGLILPYWLFTGLCLLPVVVTGGAQRLVRVFVPIWLFATAIVAVLFPPLKLGEYVLHYHWMEYYLVDTELVGYDRLLEQVQWRVERNEITEVAGVSSLVRYADRAHDTQTVHITTDDTSVVLAHLPTDVDIDELVPAGASETPHLKTALQ
;
A
#
# COMPACT_ATOMS: atom_id res chain seq x y z
N MET A 1 28.40 -1.71 30.06
CA MET A 1 27.40 -2.12 31.09
C MET A 1 26.00 -1.53 30.89
N ILE A 2 25.83 -0.36 30.27
CA ILE A 2 24.51 0.27 30.01
C ILE A 2 23.71 -0.47 28.91
N GLN A 3 24.38 -0.94 27.85
CA GLN A 3 23.72 -1.73 26.78
C GLN A 3 23.12 -3.06 27.28
N TRP A 4 23.79 -3.75 28.21
CA TRP A 4 23.36 -5.08 28.69
C TRP A 4 22.09 -5.04 29.56
N ARG A 5 21.88 -3.96 30.33
CA ARG A 5 20.61 -3.77 31.06
C ARG A 5 19.45 -3.50 30.11
N SER A 6 19.67 -2.70 29.06
CA SER A 6 18.64 -2.41 28.06
C SER A 6 18.13 -3.68 27.36
N TYR A 7 19.05 -4.56 26.94
CA TYR A 7 18.70 -5.86 26.33
C TYR A 7 17.88 -6.76 27.25
N ARG A 8 18.15 -6.78 28.57
CA ARG A 8 17.40 -7.60 29.53
C ARG A 8 15.97 -7.09 29.72
N THR A 9 15.78 -5.77 29.83
CA THR A 9 14.44 -5.17 29.94
C THR A 9 13.61 -5.31 28.66
N ILE A 10 14.23 -5.17 27.49
CA ILE A 10 13.58 -5.34 26.19
C ILE A 10 13.16 -6.81 26.01
N LEU A 11 14.02 -7.78 26.35
CA LEU A 11 13.65 -9.20 26.33
C LEU A 11 12.47 -9.50 27.28
N THR A 12 12.46 -8.94 28.50
CA THR A 12 11.36 -9.20 29.44
C THR A 12 10.02 -8.64 28.99
N ARG A 13 10.01 -7.46 28.35
CA ARG A 13 8.78 -6.84 27.84
C ARG A 13 8.28 -7.55 26.58
N ALA A 14 9.15 -7.81 25.60
CA ALA A 14 8.79 -8.56 24.40
C ALA A 14 8.25 -9.95 24.74
N ASN A 15 8.86 -10.65 25.70
CA ASN A 15 8.38 -11.94 26.18
C ASN A 15 6.99 -11.82 26.84
N LEU A 16 6.73 -10.77 27.61
CA LEU A 16 5.43 -10.56 28.26
C LEU A 16 4.34 -10.23 27.22
N LEU A 17 4.65 -9.44 26.20
CA LEU A 17 3.76 -9.14 25.07
C LEU A 17 3.45 -10.41 24.25
N PHE A 18 4.45 -11.24 23.99
CA PHE A 18 4.29 -12.56 23.37
C PHE A 18 3.36 -13.46 24.19
N LEU A 19 3.56 -13.53 25.51
CA LEU A 19 2.72 -14.33 26.39
C LEU A 19 1.26 -13.85 26.35
N VAL A 20 1.03 -12.54 26.39
CA VAL A 20 -0.33 -11.98 26.28
C VAL A 20 -0.96 -12.34 24.93
N ALA A 21 -0.25 -12.16 23.83
CA ALA A 21 -0.78 -12.43 22.48
C ALA A 21 -1.13 -13.91 22.25
N VAL A 22 -0.43 -14.84 22.90
CA VAL A 22 -0.59 -16.29 22.74
C VAL A 22 -1.59 -16.88 23.75
N PHE A 23 -1.49 -16.51 25.04
CA PHE A 23 -2.27 -17.15 26.10
C PHE A 23 -3.63 -16.49 26.36
N LEU A 24 -3.80 -15.19 26.07
CA LEU A 24 -5.08 -14.52 26.30
C LEU A 24 -6.23 -15.12 25.44
N PRO A 25 -6.02 -15.45 24.15
CA PRO A 25 -7.04 -16.16 23.37
C PRO A 25 -7.39 -17.54 23.93
N VAL A 26 -6.42 -18.25 24.52
CA VAL A 26 -6.66 -19.57 25.14
C VAL A 26 -7.42 -19.45 26.46
N ALA A 27 -7.12 -18.44 27.27
CA ALA A 27 -7.93 -18.10 28.43
C ALA A 27 -9.39 -17.81 28.04
N GLY A 28 -9.60 -17.28 26.83
CA GLY A 28 -10.89 -17.29 26.13
C GLY A 28 -11.66 -18.60 26.29
N LEU A 29 -11.03 -19.70 25.87
CA LEU A 29 -11.64 -21.03 25.85
C LEU A 29 -11.86 -21.62 27.25
N THR A 30 -10.91 -21.42 28.17
CA THR A 30 -10.89 -22.13 29.46
C THR A 30 -11.45 -21.34 30.64
N VAL A 31 -11.45 -20.00 30.55
CA VAL A 31 -11.87 -19.09 31.64
C VAL A 31 -13.11 -18.30 31.25
N PHE A 32 -13.23 -17.93 29.98
CA PHE A 32 -14.32 -17.08 29.49
C PHE A 32 -15.38 -17.85 28.69
N ASP A 33 -15.31 -19.19 28.69
CA ASP A 33 -16.21 -20.10 27.99
C ASP A 33 -16.40 -19.74 26.50
N TRP A 34 -15.35 -19.26 25.84
CA TRP A 34 -15.41 -18.95 24.42
C TRP A 34 -15.60 -20.23 23.61
N SER A 35 -16.53 -20.17 22.67
CA SER A 35 -16.63 -21.21 21.64
C SER A 35 -15.40 -21.19 20.72
N VAL A 36 -15.13 -22.33 20.06
CA VAL A 36 -14.07 -22.42 19.05
C VAL A 36 -14.31 -21.48 17.88
N VAL A 37 -15.57 -21.18 17.56
CA VAL A 37 -15.94 -20.17 16.57
C VAL A 37 -15.51 -18.78 17.03
N THR A 38 -15.75 -18.43 18.30
CA THR A 38 -15.31 -17.16 18.90
C THR A 38 -13.79 -17.00 18.86
N LEU A 39 -13.06 -18.07 19.17
CA LEU A 39 -11.59 -18.11 19.05
C LEU A 39 -11.14 -17.98 17.59
N GLY A 40 -11.79 -18.67 16.65
CA GLY A 40 -11.52 -18.56 15.22
C GLY A 40 -11.74 -17.14 14.69
N THR A 41 -12.83 -16.47 15.10
CA THR A 41 -13.09 -15.06 14.75
C THR A 41 -12.03 -14.13 15.34
N PHE A 42 -11.56 -14.39 16.56
CA PHE A 42 -10.47 -13.63 17.17
C PHE A 42 -9.19 -13.69 16.33
N VAL A 43 -8.75 -14.90 15.99
CA VAL A 43 -7.53 -15.14 15.20
C VAL A 43 -7.68 -14.58 13.78
N TRP A 44 -8.86 -14.69 13.19
CA TRP A 44 -9.15 -14.11 11.88
C TRP A 44 -9.06 -12.57 11.89
N ALA A 45 -9.67 -11.92 12.90
CA ALA A 45 -9.63 -10.48 13.05
C ALA A 45 -8.19 -9.99 13.30
N GLU A 46 -7.42 -10.72 14.11
CA GLU A 46 -6.00 -10.44 14.36
C GLU A 46 -5.18 -10.51 13.06
N ALA A 47 -5.40 -11.53 12.23
CA ALA A 47 -4.71 -11.66 10.95
C ALA A 47 -5.02 -10.48 10.00
N GLY A 48 -6.28 -10.06 9.92
CA GLY A 48 -6.67 -8.87 9.16
C GLY A 48 -6.00 -7.60 9.67
N LEU A 49 -5.89 -7.46 11.00
CA LEU A 49 -5.18 -6.33 11.60
C LEU A 49 -3.67 -6.38 11.34
N VAL A 50 -3.05 -7.56 11.35
CA VAL A 50 -1.63 -7.72 10.99
C VAL A 50 -1.37 -7.22 9.56
N LEU A 51 -2.28 -7.47 8.60
CA LEU A 51 -2.19 -6.93 7.24
C LEU A 51 -2.23 -5.40 7.23
N VAL A 52 -3.28 -4.81 7.84
CA VAL A 52 -3.45 -3.34 7.89
C VAL A 52 -2.25 -2.68 8.57
N TRP A 53 -1.81 -3.25 9.69
CA TRP A 53 -0.72 -2.68 10.47
C TRP A 53 0.65 -2.80 9.76
N SER A 54 0.89 -3.90 9.04
CA SER A 54 2.10 -4.07 8.23
C SER A 54 2.12 -3.10 7.05
N ALA A 55 0.94 -2.86 6.45
CA ALA A 55 0.77 -1.87 5.40
C ALA A 55 1.11 -0.45 5.89
N LEU A 56 0.64 -0.08 7.09
CA LEU A 56 0.98 1.20 7.73
C LEU A 56 2.48 1.32 8.00
N LYS A 57 3.13 0.27 8.53
CA LYS A 57 4.60 0.28 8.72
C LYS A 57 5.36 0.43 7.41
N SER A 58 4.86 -0.19 6.33
CA SER A 58 5.50 -0.15 5.02
C SER A 58 5.58 1.26 4.43
N LEU A 59 4.81 2.22 4.93
CA LEU A 59 4.98 3.64 4.57
C LEU A 59 6.36 4.19 4.96
N CYS A 60 6.94 3.69 6.05
CA CYS A 60 8.17 4.19 6.65
C CYS A 60 9.43 3.41 6.24
N THR A 61 9.26 2.30 5.52
CA THR A 61 10.38 1.42 5.17
C THR A 61 11.31 2.00 4.13
N SER A 62 12.58 1.59 4.23
CA SER A 62 13.64 2.03 3.34
C SER A 62 13.27 1.83 1.88
N PRO A 63 13.59 2.80 1.02
CA PRO A 63 13.33 2.75 -0.38
C PRO A 63 14.26 1.77 -1.17
N ASP A 64 14.42 0.52 -0.73
CA ASP A 64 15.39 -0.43 -1.31
C ASP A 64 14.82 -1.47 -2.29
N SER A 65 13.50 -1.54 -2.48
CA SER A 65 12.93 -2.45 -3.47
C SER A 65 12.43 -1.67 -4.69
N GLU A 66 13.13 -1.80 -5.83
CA GLU A 66 12.45 -1.78 -7.13
C GLU A 66 11.52 -2.99 -7.17
N LEU A 67 10.37 -2.92 -6.49
CA LEU A 67 9.21 -3.64 -6.97
C LEU A 67 8.79 -2.93 -8.25
N ARG A 68 9.52 -3.18 -9.35
CA ARG A 68 8.93 -3.11 -10.67
C ARG A 68 7.81 -4.14 -10.62
N PHE A 69 6.61 -3.70 -10.29
CA PHE A 69 5.42 -4.42 -10.71
C PHE A 69 5.53 -4.50 -12.22
N ARG A 70 6.12 -5.60 -12.69
CA ARG A 70 6.37 -5.95 -14.09
C ARG A 70 5.03 -6.36 -14.73
N GLY A 71 4.01 -5.56 -14.48
CA GLY A 71 2.77 -5.54 -15.22
C GLY A 71 2.95 -4.51 -16.33
N ASP A 72 2.95 -4.99 -17.56
CA ASP A 72 2.66 -4.12 -18.68
C ASP A 72 1.17 -3.75 -18.62
N GLY A 73 0.92 -2.44 -18.68
CA GLY A 73 -0.43 -1.88 -18.79
C GLY A 73 -0.96 -1.25 -17.51
N ARG A 74 -1.44 0.00 -17.67
CA ARG A 74 -2.55 0.75 -17.01
C ARG A 74 -2.79 0.70 -15.48
N PHE A 75 -2.21 -0.25 -14.74
CA PHE A 75 -2.22 -0.39 -13.28
C PHE A 75 -0.95 0.16 -12.63
N ARG A 76 -0.25 1.11 -13.28
CA ARG A 76 0.93 1.74 -12.71
C ARG A 76 0.51 2.92 -11.84
N PHE A 77 0.96 2.92 -10.59
CA PHE A 77 1.05 4.11 -9.75
C PHE A 77 2.43 4.75 -9.95
N ALA A 78 2.81 4.94 -11.22
CA ALA A 78 4.13 5.41 -11.63
C ALA A 78 4.49 6.70 -10.89
N GLY A 79 3.50 7.60 -10.75
CA GLY A 79 3.72 8.90 -10.14
C GLY A 79 4.10 8.81 -8.66
N PHE A 80 3.65 7.77 -7.95
CA PHE A 80 4.14 7.48 -6.60
C PHE A 80 5.46 6.72 -6.63
N THR A 81 5.54 5.63 -7.38
CA THR A 81 6.69 4.70 -7.31
C THR A 81 8.01 5.34 -7.75
N GLU A 82 7.94 6.34 -8.62
CA GLU A 82 9.11 7.08 -9.13
C GLU A 82 9.54 8.22 -8.20
N LYS A 83 8.69 8.66 -7.25
CA LYS A 83 9.01 9.75 -6.33
C LYS A 83 10.10 9.35 -5.34
N ARG A 84 11.09 10.23 -5.23
CA ARG A 84 12.23 10.17 -4.32
C ARG A 84 12.03 11.13 -3.16
N GLY A 85 12.49 10.73 -1.98
CA GLY A 85 12.35 11.51 -0.75
C GLY A 85 11.18 11.07 0.13
N GLY A 86 11.12 11.62 1.33
CA GLY A 86 10.16 11.23 2.35
C GLY A 86 9.75 12.42 3.21
N ILE A 87 8.47 12.44 3.59
CA ILE A 87 7.85 13.51 4.37
C ILE A 87 7.99 13.16 5.85
N ARG A 88 8.56 14.07 6.64
CA ARG A 88 8.54 13.97 8.11
C ARG A 88 7.44 14.86 8.67
N VAL A 89 6.37 14.23 9.16
CA VAL A 89 5.21 14.94 9.72
C VAL A 89 5.52 15.53 11.10
N VAL A 90 6.29 14.80 11.93
CA VAL A 90 6.63 15.22 13.30
C VAL A 90 8.08 14.85 13.60
N SER A 91 8.80 15.74 14.31
CA SER A 91 10.15 15.46 14.82
C SER A 91 10.11 14.24 15.76
N GLY A 92 10.82 13.16 15.40
CA GLY A 92 10.90 11.92 16.19
C GLY A 92 10.09 10.74 15.65
N VAL A 93 9.30 10.93 14.59
CA VAL A 93 8.62 9.83 13.88
C VAL A 93 9.39 9.50 12.60
N PRO A 94 9.43 8.22 12.15
CA PRO A 94 10.05 7.87 10.87
C PRO A 94 9.45 8.66 9.69
N PRO A 95 10.27 8.97 8.67
CA PRO A 95 9.76 9.58 7.45
C PRO A 95 8.78 8.66 6.74
N VAL A 96 7.72 9.24 6.18
CA VAL A 96 6.76 8.54 5.31
C VAL A 96 7.16 8.77 3.86
N TYR A 97 7.35 7.68 3.10
CA TYR A 97 7.76 7.76 1.70
C TYR A 97 6.54 7.69 0.78
N PRO A 98 6.26 8.73 -0.04
CA PRO A 98 5.17 8.73 -1.03
C PRO A 98 5.17 7.50 -1.92
N ARG A 99 6.35 6.98 -2.28
CA ARG A 99 6.48 5.80 -3.13
C ARG A 99 5.88 4.52 -2.55
N ASN A 100 5.67 4.46 -1.24
CA ASN A 100 5.16 3.29 -0.54
C ASN A 100 3.62 3.32 -0.40
N PHE A 101 2.96 4.43 -0.72
CA PHE A 101 1.49 4.53 -0.63
C PHE A 101 0.76 3.51 -1.49
N PRO A 102 1.13 3.23 -2.76
CA PRO A 102 0.47 2.20 -3.55
C PRO A 102 0.40 0.84 -2.84
N ASN A 103 1.46 0.46 -2.11
CA ASN A 103 1.47 -0.75 -1.31
C ASN A 103 0.44 -0.67 -0.19
N LEU A 104 0.38 0.42 0.58
CA LEU A 104 -0.63 0.60 1.63
C LEU A 104 -2.03 0.32 1.10
N PHE A 105 -2.42 0.93 -0.03
CA PHE A 105 -3.76 0.76 -0.59
C PHE A 105 -4.02 -0.66 -1.07
N MET A 106 -3.04 -1.30 -1.72
CA MET A 106 -3.15 -2.70 -2.11
C MET A 106 -3.44 -3.58 -0.88
N TYR A 107 -2.71 -3.40 0.22
CA TYR A 107 -2.92 -4.19 1.43
C TYR A 107 -4.19 -3.82 2.20
N LEU A 108 -4.62 -2.56 2.17
CA LEU A 108 -5.94 -2.18 2.68
C LEU A 108 -7.06 -2.85 1.87
N PHE A 109 -6.91 -2.95 0.55
CA PHE A 109 -7.86 -3.67 -0.31
C PHE A 109 -7.87 -5.17 0.00
N VAL A 110 -6.70 -5.80 0.14
CA VAL A 110 -6.58 -7.20 0.55
C VAL A 110 -7.16 -7.42 1.96
N GLY A 111 -6.87 -6.53 2.91
CA GLY A 111 -7.42 -6.57 4.26
C GLY A 111 -8.93 -6.37 4.31
N ALA A 112 -9.47 -5.48 3.47
CA ALA A 112 -10.91 -5.34 3.29
C ALA A 112 -11.54 -6.62 2.73
N GLY A 113 -10.91 -7.22 1.71
CA GLY A 113 -11.28 -8.53 1.19
C GLY A 113 -11.25 -9.63 2.27
N TRP A 114 -10.25 -9.60 3.16
CA TRP A 114 -10.12 -10.52 4.28
C TRP A 114 -11.24 -10.37 5.32
N LEU A 115 -11.59 -9.14 5.71
CA LEU A 115 -12.72 -8.86 6.61
C LEU A 115 -14.06 -9.24 5.97
N LEU A 116 -14.20 -8.95 4.68
CA LEU A 116 -15.36 -9.31 3.89
C LEU A 116 -15.52 -10.83 3.82
N PHE A 117 -14.42 -11.55 3.66
CA PHE A 117 -14.41 -13.00 3.70
C PHE A 117 -14.86 -13.53 5.08
N ALA A 118 -14.47 -12.87 6.17
CA ALA A 118 -14.94 -13.17 7.53
C ALA A 118 -16.47 -13.06 7.64
N VAL A 119 -17.02 -11.94 7.17
CA VAL A 119 -18.45 -11.62 7.15
C VAL A 119 -19.28 -12.69 6.42
N VAL A 120 -18.68 -13.38 5.46
CA VAL A 120 -19.37 -14.30 4.54
C VAL A 120 -19.27 -15.75 4.96
N PHE A 121 -18.08 -16.16 5.42
CA PHE A 121 -17.76 -17.55 5.67
C PHE A 121 -17.61 -17.86 7.16
N VAL A 122 -17.34 -16.85 8.00
CA VAL A 122 -17.03 -17.00 9.43
C VAL A 122 -18.16 -16.49 10.34
N ILE A 123 -19.03 -15.59 9.85
CA ILE A 123 -20.17 -15.05 10.60
C ILE A 123 -21.48 -15.41 9.89
N ASP A 124 -22.36 -16.19 10.53
CA ASP A 124 -23.62 -16.63 9.90
C ASP A 124 -24.63 -15.48 9.68
N SER A 125 -24.47 -14.38 10.41
CA SER A 125 -25.28 -13.18 10.26
C SER A 125 -24.46 -11.92 10.59
N PRO A 126 -23.63 -11.43 9.66
CA PRO A 126 -22.78 -10.26 9.90
C PRO A 126 -23.58 -9.00 10.28
N PHE A 127 -24.83 -8.91 9.82
CA PHE A 127 -25.74 -7.82 10.17
C PHE A 127 -26.52 -8.03 11.45
N ALA A 128 -26.54 -9.21 12.08
CA ALA A 128 -27.22 -9.37 13.36
C ALA A 128 -26.51 -8.61 14.49
N PHE A 129 -25.19 -8.38 14.38
CA PHE A 129 -24.44 -7.57 15.34
C PHE A 129 -24.78 -6.08 15.26
N VAL A 130 -25.03 -5.56 14.04
CA VAL A 130 -25.39 -4.15 13.81
C VAL A 130 -26.90 -3.91 13.91
N ALA A 131 -27.72 -4.91 13.57
CA ALA A 131 -29.17 -4.83 13.62
C ALA A 131 -29.76 -5.18 14.99
N ASN A 132 -29.05 -5.95 15.83
CA ASN A 132 -29.45 -6.10 17.23
C ASN A 132 -29.01 -4.89 18.03
N THR A 133 -29.95 -4.02 18.37
CA THR A 133 -29.84 -3.00 19.41
C THR A 133 -29.77 -3.59 20.83
N GLN A 134 -29.50 -4.89 20.98
CA GLN A 134 -29.28 -5.52 22.27
C GLN A 134 -27.91 -5.11 22.81
N THR A 135 -27.87 -4.76 24.09
CA THR A 135 -26.62 -4.51 24.82
C THR A 135 -25.67 -5.68 24.61
N PRO A 136 -24.37 -5.45 24.29
CA PRO A 136 -23.40 -6.52 24.12
C PRO A 136 -23.42 -7.44 25.34
N ASN A 137 -23.56 -8.74 25.13
CA ASN A 137 -23.47 -9.71 26.22
C ASN A 137 -22.08 -9.59 26.88
N GLY A 138 -21.96 -9.97 28.16
CA GLY A 138 -20.69 -9.88 28.90
C GLY A 138 -19.52 -10.56 28.17
N SER A 139 -19.77 -11.65 27.45
CA SER A 139 -18.78 -12.34 26.61
C SER A 139 -18.26 -11.50 25.44
N THR A 140 -19.10 -10.67 24.81
CA THR A 140 -18.70 -9.76 23.73
C THR A 140 -17.80 -8.64 24.24
N LEU A 141 -18.12 -8.08 25.41
CA LEU A 141 -17.26 -7.06 26.04
C LEU A 141 -15.90 -7.63 26.43
N ILE A 142 -15.87 -8.84 27.00
CA ILE A 142 -14.62 -9.54 27.33
C ILE A 142 -13.81 -9.81 26.06
N TRP A 143 -14.46 -10.22 24.96
CA TRP A 143 -13.80 -10.41 23.67
C TRP A 143 -13.18 -9.12 23.13
N LEU A 144 -13.93 -8.00 23.15
CA LEU A 144 -13.45 -6.70 22.69
C LEU A 144 -12.27 -6.20 23.54
N LEU A 145 -12.34 -6.37 24.85
CA LEU A 145 -11.25 -6.00 25.77
C LEU A 145 -10.01 -6.86 25.54
N ALA A 146 -10.18 -8.18 25.41
CA ALA A 146 -9.08 -9.09 25.14
C ALA A 146 -8.44 -8.81 23.77
N PHE A 147 -9.26 -8.58 22.74
CA PHE A 147 -8.78 -8.22 21.41
C PHE A 147 -8.00 -6.90 21.48
N SER A 148 -8.59 -5.86 22.08
CA SER A 148 -7.94 -4.55 22.25
C SER A 148 -6.62 -4.66 23.02
N ALA A 149 -6.56 -5.50 24.06
CA ALA A 149 -5.34 -5.74 24.82
C ALA A 149 -4.25 -6.37 23.93
N VAL A 150 -4.59 -7.38 23.12
CA VAL A 150 -3.65 -7.97 22.14
C VAL A 150 -3.25 -6.93 21.10
N VAL A 151 -4.19 -6.10 20.60
CA VAL A 151 -3.89 -5.03 19.64
C VAL A 151 -2.88 -4.03 20.20
N CYS A 152 -3.15 -3.50 21.40
CA CYS A 152 -2.25 -2.55 22.05
C CYS A 152 -0.88 -3.19 22.30
N ALA A 153 -0.85 -4.40 22.89
CA ALA A 153 0.38 -5.12 23.22
C ALA A 153 1.24 -5.41 21.98
N ARG A 154 0.64 -6.06 20.98
CA ARG A 154 1.33 -6.59 19.81
C ARG A 154 1.58 -5.54 18.75
N HIS A 155 0.60 -4.71 18.44
CA HIS A 155 0.69 -3.81 17.31
C HIS A 155 1.23 -2.45 17.73
N VAL A 156 0.69 -1.84 18.78
CA VAL A 156 1.10 -0.49 19.16
C VAL A 156 2.46 -0.50 19.85
N PHE A 157 2.60 -1.25 20.95
CA PHE A 157 3.84 -1.23 21.75
C PHE A 157 5.04 -1.84 21.03
N GLU A 158 4.89 -3.01 20.41
CA GLU A 158 5.99 -3.63 19.63
C GLU A 158 6.46 -2.67 18.52
N SER A 159 5.55 -1.93 17.89
CA SER A 159 5.93 -1.05 16.79
C SER A 159 6.65 0.20 17.25
N LEU A 160 6.21 0.81 18.34
CA LEU A 160 6.88 2.00 18.87
C LEU A 160 8.24 1.64 19.48
N ASP A 161 8.32 0.56 20.25
CA ASP A 161 9.53 0.21 20.99
C ASP A 161 10.54 -0.54 20.10
N VAL A 162 10.09 -1.54 19.35
CA VAL A 162 10.99 -2.41 18.58
C VAL A 162 11.20 -1.87 17.17
N TYR A 163 10.15 -1.48 16.47
CA TYR A 163 10.27 -1.07 15.06
C TYR A 163 10.80 0.36 14.90
N VAL A 164 10.22 1.33 15.63
CA VAL A 164 10.70 2.71 15.63
C VAL A 164 11.97 2.83 16.49
N GLY A 165 11.97 2.29 17.70
CA GLY A 165 13.11 2.41 18.63
C GLY A 165 14.42 1.77 18.13
N ASN A 166 14.36 0.63 17.43
CA ASN A 166 15.56 0.01 16.84
C ASN A 166 15.81 0.41 15.38
N GLU A 167 15.10 1.43 14.88
CA GLU A 167 15.23 1.92 13.51
C GLU A 167 15.08 0.85 12.41
N GLN A 168 14.29 -0.20 12.67
CA GLN A 168 14.05 -1.31 11.75
C GLN A 168 13.46 -0.86 10.40
N TYR A 169 12.81 0.30 10.38
CA TYR A 169 12.33 0.93 9.16
C TYR A 169 13.46 1.22 8.15
N LYS A 170 14.72 1.38 8.59
CA LYS A 170 15.87 1.61 7.70
C LYS A 170 16.40 0.34 7.04
N THR A 171 16.13 -0.84 7.61
CA THR A 171 16.69 -2.11 7.15
C THR A 171 15.65 -3.00 6.45
N HIS A 172 14.37 -2.80 6.75
CA HIS A 172 13.29 -3.55 6.13
C HIS A 172 12.77 -2.87 4.87
N THR A 173 12.49 -3.68 3.84
CA THR A 173 11.74 -3.26 2.66
C THR A 173 10.24 -3.38 2.89
N CYS A 174 9.42 -2.64 2.13
CA CYS A 174 7.96 -2.77 2.16
C CYS A 174 7.51 -4.22 1.95
N TYR A 175 8.19 -4.92 1.03
CA TYR A 175 7.91 -6.30 0.71
C TYR A 175 8.10 -7.21 1.93
N SER A 176 9.26 -7.10 2.61
CA SER A 176 9.59 -7.98 3.73
C SER A 176 8.58 -7.90 4.88
N LEU A 177 8.02 -6.71 5.16
CA LEU A 177 7.01 -6.53 6.20
C LEU A 177 5.66 -7.13 5.79
N ASN A 178 5.21 -6.83 4.58
CA ASN A 178 3.89 -7.25 4.15
C ASN A 178 3.83 -8.73 3.77
N HIS A 179 4.92 -9.31 3.29
CA HIS A 179 5.02 -10.74 3.03
C HIS A 179 4.78 -11.56 4.30
N ARG A 180 5.42 -11.17 5.43
CA ARG A 180 5.21 -11.82 6.73
C ARG A 180 3.75 -11.77 7.18
N ALA A 181 3.05 -10.67 6.89
CA ALA A 181 1.62 -10.53 7.18
C ALA A 181 0.76 -11.48 6.31
N ILE A 182 1.09 -11.61 5.02
CA ILE A 182 0.42 -12.56 4.13
C ILE A 182 0.66 -14.00 4.59
N GLU A 183 1.89 -14.36 4.97
CA GLU A 183 2.20 -15.69 5.49
C GLU A 183 1.37 -16.03 6.72
N TYR A 184 1.25 -15.08 7.66
CA TYR A 184 0.40 -15.24 8.84
C TYR A 184 -1.06 -15.55 8.46
N CYS A 185 -1.60 -14.81 7.49
CA CYS A 185 -2.94 -15.07 6.95
C CYS A 185 -3.06 -16.45 6.28
N ILE A 186 -2.10 -16.84 5.44
CA ILE A 186 -2.13 -18.15 4.74
C ILE A 186 -2.06 -19.31 5.72
N VAL A 187 -1.23 -19.19 6.75
CA VAL A 187 -1.06 -20.21 7.80
C VAL A 187 -2.36 -20.38 8.60
N LEU A 188 -3.02 -19.27 8.96
CA LEU A 188 -4.18 -19.30 9.85
C LEU A 188 -5.52 -19.50 9.15
N ALA A 189 -5.66 -19.08 7.90
CA ALA A 189 -6.92 -19.20 7.16
C ALA A 189 -7.49 -20.63 7.15
N PRO A 190 -6.73 -21.68 6.77
CA PRO A 190 -7.23 -23.06 6.71
C PRO A 190 -7.80 -23.55 8.04
N LEU A 191 -7.16 -23.22 9.16
CA LEU A 191 -7.64 -23.64 10.48
C LEU A 191 -8.98 -23.00 10.84
N VAL A 192 -9.18 -21.73 10.50
CA VAL A 192 -10.46 -21.06 10.71
C VAL A 192 -11.56 -21.73 9.87
N PHE A 193 -11.27 -22.18 8.65
CA PHE A 193 -12.24 -22.97 7.87
C PHE A 193 -12.58 -24.30 8.51
N LEU A 194 -11.59 -25.00 9.07
CA LEU A 194 -11.84 -26.27 9.75
C LEU A 194 -12.74 -26.10 10.98
N THR A 195 -12.73 -24.92 11.64
CA THR A 195 -13.70 -24.63 12.72
C THR A 195 -15.16 -24.58 12.24
N ARG A 196 -15.38 -24.29 10.96
CA ARG A 196 -16.72 -24.21 10.35
C ARG A 196 -17.15 -25.51 9.69
N ALA A 197 -16.21 -26.32 9.22
CA ALA A 197 -16.52 -27.54 8.49
C ALA A 197 -16.94 -28.72 9.39
N GLU A 198 -16.93 -28.56 10.73
CA GLU A 198 -17.24 -29.60 11.72
C GLU A 198 -16.41 -30.90 11.55
N ILE A 199 -15.26 -30.84 10.87
CA ILE A 199 -14.48 -32.02 10.47
C ILE A 199 -13.75 -32.67 11.69
N PRO A 200 -13.12 -31.92 12.61
CA PRO A 200 -12.53 -32.47 13.84
C PRO A 200 -13.38 -32.18 15.09
N THR A 201 -13.10 -32.88 16.20
CA THR A 201 -13.67 -32.53 17.50
C THR A 201 -13.27 -31.09 17.88
N THR A 202 -14.22 -30.35 18.47
CA THR A 202 -14.08 -28.93 18.87
C THR A 202 -12.79 -28.68 19.66
N GLU A 203 -12.44 -29.59 20.57
CA GLU A 203 -11.22 -29.49 21.38
C GLU A 203 -9.93 -29.62 20.55
N THR A 204 -9.88 -30.56 19.59
CA THR A 204 -8.71 -30.74 18.72
C THR A 204 -8.44 -29.50 17.86
N LEU A 205 -9.50 -28.85 17.38
CA LEU A 205 -9.41 -27.60 16.62
C LEU A 205 -8.85 -26.45 17.47
N ALA A 206 -9.32 -26.31 18.71
CA ALA A 206 -8.85 -25.27 19.63
C ALA A 206 -7.34 -25.40 19.90
N TRP A 207 -6.89 -26.62 20.23
CA TRP A 207 -5.47 -26.89 20.48
C TRP A 207 -4.61 -26.79 19.22
N SER A 208 -5.16 -27.13 18.05
CA SER A 208 -4.46 -26.95 16.76
C SER A 208 -4.29 -25.46 16.40
N LEU A 209 -5.33 -24.65 16.58
CA LEU A 209 -5.27 -23.20 16.43
C LEU A 209 -4.24 -22.58 17.37
N PHE A 210 -4.27 -22.97 18.64
CA PHE A 210 -3.27 -22.53 19.61
C PHE A 210 -1.86 -22.95 19.23
N GLY A 211 -1.64 -24.23 18.94
CA GLY A 211 -0.33 -24.78 18.61
C GLY A 211 0.27 -24.14 17.36
N MET A 212 -0.54 -23.92 16.31
CA MET A 212 -0.06 -23.27 15.10
C MET A 212 0.25 -21.79 15.33
N LYS A 213 -0.62 -21.06 16.05
CA LYS A 213 -0.36 -19.65 16.40
C LYS A 213 0.89 -19.51 17.27
N ALA A 214 1.00 -20.30 18.34
CA ALA A 214 2.15 -20.29 19.23
C ALA A 214 3.44 -20.69 18.49
N GLY A 215 3.36 -21.70 17.62
CA GLY A 215 4.46 -22.13 16.75
C GLY A 215 4.91 -21.02 15.80
N TYR A 216 3.96 -20.35 15.13
CA TYR A 216 4.24 -19.21 14.26
C TYR A 216 4.91 -18.07 15.04
N GLU A 217 4.38 -17.69 16.21
CA GLU A 217 4.97 -16.62 17.02
C GLU A 217 6.37 -16.97 17.53
N LEU A 218 6.61 -18.24 17.88
CA LEU A 218 7.92 -18.73 18.32
C LEU A 218 8.93 -18.69 17.17
N LEU A 219 8.53 -19.09 15.97
CA LEU A 219 9.36 -18.99 14.76
C LEU A 219 9.66 -17.52 14.42
N ARG A 220 8.68 -16.62 14.60
CA ARG A 220 8.84 -15.17 14.41
C ARG A 220 9.87 -14.54 15.34
N HIS A 221 9.93 -14.98 16.59
CA HIS A 221 10.85 -14.44 17.58
C HIS A 221 12.28 -15.00 17.49
N ARG A 222 12.52 -16.05 16.68
CA ARG A 222 13.87 -16.60 16.50
C ARG A 222 14.66 -15.77 15.47
N PRO A 223 15.78 -15.14 15.86
CA PRO A 223 16.60 -14.37 14.92
C PRO A 223 17.12 -15.25 13.78
N GLY A 224 16.94 -14.81 12.53
CA GLY A 224 17.61 -15.37 11.34
C GLY A 224 16.98 -16.59 10.67
N GLN A 225 15.97 -17.25 11.26
CA GLN A 225 15.47 -18.53 10.74
C GLN A 225 14.35 -18.38 9.69
N LEU A 226 13.48 -17.38 9.84
CA LEU A 226 12.43 -17.09 8.84
C LEU A 226 12.99 -16.47 7.56
N ASP A 227 14.05 -15.67 7.66
CA ASP A 227 14.68 -15.07 6.47
C ASP A 227 15.28 -16.14 5.53
N HIS A 228 15.65 -17.31 6.06
CA HIS A 228 16.17 -18.44 5.25
C HIS A 228 15.08 -19.34 4.66
N TRP A 229 13.97 -19.59 5.38
CA TRP A 229 12.82 -20.32 4.81
C TRP A 229 12.21 -19.57 3.62
N ASN A 230 12.23 -18.23 3.73
CA ASN A 230 11.68 -17.27 2.78
C ASN A 230 12.31 -17.39 1.38
N ASN A 231 13.63 -17.60 1.26
CA ASN A 231 14.30 -17.57 -0.04
C ASN A 231 13.92 -18.72 -0.99
N SER A 232 13.55 -19.92 -0.50
CA SER A 232 13.36 -21.07 -1.41
C SER A 232 12.01 -21.06 -2.15
N VAL A 233 10.92 -20.69 -1.47
CA VAL A 233 9.56 -20.68 -2.07
C VAL A 233 9.35 -19.40 -2.87
N THR A 234 9.80 -18.25 -2.37
CA THR A 234 9.64 -16.96 -3.05
C THR A 234 10.52 -16.81 -4.29
N GLN A 235 11.75 -17.34 -4.26
CA GLN A 235 12.61 -17.38 -5.45
C GLN A 235 12.01 -18.27 -6.54
N LYS A 236 11.36 -19.39 -6.18
CA LYS A 236 10.62 -20.25 -7.12
C LYS A 236 9.37 -19.58 -7.71
N LEU A 237 8.72 -18.70 -6.95
CA LEU A 237 7.57 -17.91 -7.41
C LEU A 237 7.97 -16.61 -8.13
N GLY A 238 9.27 -16.32 -8.27
CA GLY A 238 9.76 -15.08 -8.88
C GLY A 238 9.45 -13.83 -8.04
N LEU A 239 9.16 -14.00 -6.75
CA LEU A 239 8.79 -12.92 -5.82
C LEU A 239 10.00 -12.44 -4.99
N ALA A 240 11.19 -12.98 -5.23
CA ALA A 240 12.40 -12.60 -4.52
C ALA A 240 12.81 -11.15 -4.87
N PRO A 241 13.01 -10.27 -3.87
CA PRO A 241 13.39 -8.89 -4.13
C PRO A 241 14.81 -8.82 -4.70
N THR A 242 15.00 -7.93 -5.68
CA THR A 242 16.34 -7.48 -6.05
C THR A 242 16.65 -6.29 -5.13
N GLU A 243 17.61 -6.45 -4.22
CA GLU A 243 18.08 -5.33 -3.41
C GLU A 243 18.87 -4.38 -4.32
N THR A 244 18.27 -3.25 -4.66
CA THR A 244 18.96 -2.15 -5.34
C THR A 244 19.07 -0.99 -4.38
N ARG A 245 20.32 -0.63 -4.06
CA ARG A 245 20.62 0.53 -3.21
C ARG A 245 20.00 1.78 -3.87
N PRO A 246 19.37 2.70 -3.12
CA PRO A 246 18.70 3.83 -3.72
C PRO A 246 19.79 4.73 -4.31
N THR A 247 19.75 4.98 -5.61
CA THR A 247 20.63 5.99 -6.23
C THR A 247 20.22 7.34 -5.66
N ARG A 248 21.03 7.87 -4.74
CA ARG A 248 20.88 9.22 -4.23
C ARG A 248 21.38 10.16 -5.32
N LEU A 249 20.50 11.01 -5.84
CA LEU A 249 20.91 12.12 -6.68
C LEU A 249 21.43 13.22 -5.76
N ASP A 250 22.58 13.80 -6.11
CA ASP A 250 23.20 14.84 -5.31
C ASP A 250 22.33 16.12 -5.29
N ALA A 251 22.63 16.99 -4.32
CA ALA A 251 21.98 18.29 -4.23
C ALA A 251 22.29 19.14 -5.47
N ILE A 252 21.49 20.19 -5.69
CA ILE A 252 21.76 21.16 -6.76
C ILE A 252 22.96 22.00 -6.29
N ASP A 253 24.14 21.71 -6.83
CA ASP A 253 25.40 22.37 -6.43
C ASP A 253 25.76 23.58 -7.33
N GLY A 254 24.95 23.91 -8.33
CA GLY A 254 25.16 25.01 -9.28
C GLY A 254 24.19 26.18 -9.13
N GLN A 255 24.56 27.36 -9.64
CA GLN A 255 23.63 28.49 -9.76
C GLN A 255 22.63 28.21 -10.89
N SER A 256 21.35 28.16 -10.55
CA SER A 256 20.27 28.03 -11.55
C SER A 256 20.25 29.25 -12.45
N GLN A 257 20.26 29.00 -13.77
CA GLN A 257 20.11 30.04 -14.78
C GLN A 257 18.63 30.37 -15.01
N LEU A 258 17.77 29.36 -14.86
CA LEU A 258 16.33 29.47 -14.99
C LEU A 258 15.64 28.52 -13.99
N SER A 259 14.58 29.01 -13.36
CA SER A 259 13.71 28.25 -12.46
C SER A 259 12.27 28.48 -12.87
N VAL A 260 11.58 27.40 -13.21
CA VAL A 260 10.18 27.45 -13.66
C VAL A 260 9.32 26.58 -12.75
N PRO A 261 8.41 27.18 -11.96
CA PRO A 261 7.46 26.41 -11.16
C PRO A 261 6.29 25.92 -12.00
N THR A 262 5.74 24.78 -11.61
CA THR A 262 4.48 24.26 -12.17
C THR A 262 3.27 25.09 -11.71
N ASP A 263 2.31 25.36 -12.61
CA ASP A 263 1.07 26.03 -12.22
C ASP A 263 0.17 25.14 -11.35
N SER A 264 -0.17 25.68 -10.19
CA SER A 264 -0.96 25.00 -9.16
C SER A 264 -2.40 24.73 -9.59
N ARG A 265 -3.04 25.66 -10.31
CA ARG A 265 -4.46 25.57 -10.68
C ARG A 265 -4.65 24.59 -11.84
N ALA A 266 -3.78 24.65 -12.84
CA ALA A 266 -3.74 23.72 -13.95
C ALA A 266 -3.52 22.27 -13.47
N THR A 267 -2.61 22.06 -12.52
CA THR A 267 -2.36 20.73 -11.95
C THR A 267 -3.59 20.17 -11.23
N LEU A 268 -4.25 20.99 -10.40
CA LEU A 268 -5.43 20.56 -9.65
C LEU A 268 -6.64 20.28 -10.56
N SER A 269 -6.81 21.05 -11.63
CA SER A 269 -7.89 20.83 -12.59
C SER A 269 -7.65 19.62 -13.48
N ALA A 270 -6.38 19.31 -13.81
CA ALA A 270 -6.00 18.11 -14.56
C ALA A 270 -6.05 16.82 -13.71
N ALA A 271 -5.90 16.91 -12.39
CA ALA A 271 -5.89 15.76 -11.49
C ALA A 271 -7.21 14.96 -11.50
N TRP A 272 -8.35 15.63 -11.57
CA TRP A 272 -9.68 15.00 -11.62
C TRP A 272 -9.92 14.15 -12.86
N PRO A 273 -9.77 14.67 -14.10
CA PRO A 273 -9.92 13.86 -15.30
C PRO A 273 -8.86 12.76 -15.35
N PHE A 274 -7.63 13.00 -14.90
CA PHE A 274 -6.63 11.94 -14.75
C PHE A 274 -7.11 10.81 -13.84
N ALA A 275 -7.63 11.13 -12.65
CA ALA A 275 -8.14 10.13 -11.72
C ALA A 275 -9.33 9.34 -12.29
N LEU A 276 -10.28 10.01 -12.95
CA LEU A 276 -11.49 9.39 -13.52
C LEU A 276 -11.24 8.57 -14.80
N THR A 277 -10.21 8.92 -15.56
CA THR A 277 -9.81 8.18 -16.78
C THR A 277 -8.75 7.13 -16.51
N SER A 278 -8.20 7.09 -15.29
CA SER A 278 -7.20 6.11 -14.91
C SER A 278 -7.77 4.69 -15.06
N GLY A 279 -6.94 3.81 -15.64
CA GLY A 279 -7.37 2.55 -16.23
C GLY A 279 -7.83 1.46 -15.27
N LEU A 280 -8.23 1.80 -14.05
CA LEU A 280 -8.73 0.86 -13.03
C LEU A 280 -10.27 0.83 -12.97
N ILE A 281 -10.94 1.92 -13.36
CA ILE A 281 -12.40 1.97 -13.40
C ILE A 281 -12.93 0.91 -14.39
N LEU A 282 -12.38 0.85 -15.61
CA LEU A 282 -12.86 -0.07 -16.64
C LEU A 282 -12.62 -1.57 -16.29
N PRO A 283 -11.42 -2.03 -15.89
CA PRO A 283 -11.21 -3.41 -15.46
C PRO A 283 -11.97 -3.78 -14.19
N TYR A 284 -12.17 -2.83 -13.27
CA TYR A 284 -13.00 -3.04 -12.09
C TYR A 284 -14.45 -3.34 -12.47
N TRP A 285 -15.03 -2.57 -13.39
CA TRP A 285 -16.38 -2.80 -13.91
C TRP A 285 -16.49 -4.09 -14.74
N LEU A 286 -15.47 -4.45 -15.50
CA LEU A 286 -15.41 -5.72 -16.24
C LEU A 286 -15.32 -6.92 -15.31
N PHE A 287 -14.44 -6.87 -14.30
CA PHE A 287 -14.31 -7.91 -13.28
C PHE A 287 -15.61 -8.06 -12.48
N THR A 288 -16.20 -6.94 -12.08
CA THR A 288 -17.53 -6.87 -11.48
C THR A 288 -18.58 -7.58 -12.34
N GLY A 289 -18.66 -7.23 -13.63
CA GLY A 289 -19.62 -7.84 -14.55
C GLY A 289 -19.39 -9.34 -14.71
N LEU A 290 -18.14 -9.77 -14.79
CA LEU A 290 -17.76 -11.19 -14.90
C LEU A 290 -18.09 -11.98 -13.63
N CYS A 291 -17.88 -11.41 -12.44
CA CYS A 291 -18.24 -12.06 -11.18
C CYS A 291 -19.75 -12.10 -10.93
N LEU A 292 -20.52 -11.18 -11.51
CA LEU A 292 -21.99 -11.19 -11.48
C LEU A 292 -22.61 -12.17 -12.49
N LEU A 293 -21.89 -12.52 -13.56
CA LEU A 293 -22.39 -13.38 -14.64
C LEU A 293 -22.82 -14.78 -14.14
N PRO A 294 -22.08 -15.49 -13.27
CA PRO A 294 -22.54 -16.75 -12.68
C PRO A 294 -23.81 -16.62 -11.84
N VAL A 295 -24.00 -15.48 -11.15
CA VAL A 295 -25.19 -15.21 -10.33
C VAL A 295 -26.44 -15.07 -11.20
N VAL A 296 -26.29 -14.42 -12.37
CA VAL A 296 -27.35 -14.26 -13.37
C VAL A 296 -27.63 -15.56 -14.11
N VAL A 297 -26.59 -16.30 -14.51
CA VAL A 297 -26.70 -17.55 -15.30
C VAL A 297 -27.27 -18.71 -14.48
N THR A 298 -26.96 -18.81 -13.18
CA THR A 298 -27.40 -19.95 -12.34
C THR A 298 -28.81 -19.79 -11.76
N GLY A 299 -29.53 -18.71 -12.07
CA GLY A 299 -30.95 -18.58 -11.72
C GLY A 299 -31.24 -18.62 -10.21
N GLY A 300 -30.29 -18.19 -9.37
CA GLY A 300 -30.55 -17.91 -7.97
C GLY A 300 -30.45 -19.10 -7.02
N ALA A 301 -29.25 -19.30 -6.47
CA ALA A 301 -29.23 -19.51 -5.02
C ALA A 301 -29.51 -18.13 -4.40
N GLN A 302 -30.75 -17.87 -3.94
CA GLN A 302 -31.09 -16.62 -3.24
C GLN A 302 -30.12 -16.31 -2.09
N ARG A 303 -29.52 -17.36 -1.49
CA ARG A 303 -28.39 -17.24 -0.54
C ARG A 303 -27.15 -16.58 -1.15
N LEU A 304 -26.72 -16.99 -2.35
CA LEU A 304 -25.58 -16.36 -3.03
C LEU A 304 -25.88 -14.92 -3.37
N VAL A 305 -27.08 -14.58 -3.85
CA VAL A 305 -27.44 -13.17 -4.14
C VAL A 305 -27.43 -12.31 -2.88
N ARG A 306 -28.06 -12.78 -1.79
CA ARG A 306 -28.13 -12.04 -0.51
C ARG A 306 -26.77 -11.79 0.13
N VAL A 307 -25.81 -12.65 -0.15
CA VAL A 307 -24.45 -12.56 0.38
C VAL A 307 -23.56 -11.76 -0.59
N PHE A 308 -23.62 -12.07 -1.88
CA PHE A 308 -22.77 -11.48 -2.91
C PHE A 308 -23.08 -10.01 -3.19
N VAL A 309 -24.35 -9.60 -3.21
CA VAL A 309 -24.71 -8.21 -3.53
C VAL A 309 -24.18 -7.22 -2.49
N PRO A 310 -24.40 -7.42 -1.16
CA PRO A 310 -23.81 -6.54 -0.16
C PRO A 310 -22.27 -6.52 -0.19
N ILE A 311 -21.64 -7.67 -0.43
CA ILE A 311 -20.17 -7.77 -0.59
C ILE A 311 -19.69 -6.93 -1.74
N TRP A 312 -20.33 -7.10 -2.90
CA TRP A 312 -19.96 -6.41 -4.10
C TRP A 312 -20.17 -4.90 -3.94
N LEU A 313 -21.30 -4.49 -3.36
CA LEU A 313 -21.57 -3.07 -3.05
C LEU A 313 -20.55 -2.50 -2.07
N PHE A 314 -20.16 -3.26 -1.03
CA PHE A 314 -19.15 -2.84 -0.07
C PHE A 314 -17.77 -2.72 -0.72
N ALA A 315 -17.35 -3.70 -1.52
CA ALA A 315 -16.10 -3.64 -2.27
C ALA A 315 -16.11 -2.48 -3.28
N THR A 316 -17.24 -2.24 -3.94
CA THR A 316 -17.45 -1.09 -4.84
C THR A 316 -17.34 0.21 -4.10
N ALA A 317 -17.97 0.32 -2.93
CA ALA A 317 -17.88 1.50 -2.10
C ALA A 317 -16.43 1.75 -1.66
N ILE A 318 -15.69 0.71 -1.27
CA ILE A 318 -14.28 0.84 -0.90
C ILE A 318 -13.44 1.31 -2.08
N VAL A 319 -13.59 0.71 -3.26
CA VAL A 319 -12.85 1.13 -4.45
C VAL A 319 -13.23 2.56 -4.83
N ALA A 320 -14.52 2.89 -4.87
CA ALA A 320 -15.01 4.23 -5.20
C ALA A 320 -14.55 5.30 -4.20
N VAL A 321 -14.36 4.94 -2.92
CA VAL A 321 -13.91 5.87 -1.88
C VAL A 321 -12.38 6.00 -1.83
N LEU A 322 -11.64 4.89 -1.97
CA LEU A 322 -10.18 4.91 -1.81
C LEU A 322 -9.43 5.22 -3.11
N PHE A 323 -9.95 4.77 -4.25
CA PHE A 323 -9.21 4.83 -5.52
C PHE A 323 -9.13 6.25 -6.13
N PRO A 324 -10.22 7.03 -6.22
CA PRO A 324 -10.13 8.38 -6.78
C PRO A 324 -9.22 9.32 -5.98
N PRO A 325 -9.30 9.41 -4.64
CA PRO A 325 -8.36 10.21 -3.85
C PRO A 325 -6.92 9.75 -4.02
N LEU A 326 -6.69 8.44 -4.20
CA LEU A 326 -5.35 7.92 -4.43
C LEU A 326 -4.77 8.40 -5.76
N LYS A 327 -5.53 8.30 -6.85
CA LYS A 327 -5.07 8.76 -8.18
C LYS A 327 -4.98 10.27 -8.28
N LEU A 328 -5.87 10.99 -7.60
CA LEU A 328 -5.76 12.43 -7.47
C LEU A 328 -4.50 12.80 -6.67
N GLY A 329 -4.25 12.12 -5.55
CA GLY A 329 -3.04 12.28 -4.76
C GLY A 329 -1.78 11.93 -5.54
N GLU A 330 -1.80 10.89 -6.37
CA GLU A 330 -0.69 10.52 -7.27
C GLU A 330 -0.34 11.69 -8.18
N TYR A 331 -1.34 12.23 -8.90
CA TYR A 331 -1.12 13.29 -9.86
C TYR A 331 -0.63 14.58 -9.20
N VAL A 332 -1.28 14.97 -8.10
CA VAL A 332 -0.94 16.18 -7.35
C VAL A 332 0.46 16.05 -6.74
N LEU A 333 0.79 14.94 -6.07
CA LEU A 333 2.15 14.72 -5.56
C LEU A 333 3.18 14.65 -6.67
N HIS A 334 2.80 14.12 -7.84
CA HIS A 334 3.73 14.00 -8.95
C HIS A 334 4.12 15.37 -9.54
N TYR A 335 3.16 16.26 -9.77
CA TYR A 335 3.38 17.48 -10.54
C TYR A 335 3.28 18.79 -9.74
N HIS A 336 2.43 18.88 -8.72
CA HIS A 336 2.05 20.17 -8.12
C HIS A 336 3.21 20.91 -7.43
N TRP A 337 4.16 20.16 -6.87
CA TRP A 337 5.33 20.71 -6.17
C TRP A 337 6.61 20.64 -7.00
N MET A 338 6.51 20.34 -8.29
CA MET A 338 7.67 20.30 -9.16
C MET A 338 8.11 21.71 -9.55
N GLU A 339 9.42 21.89 -9.53
CA GLU A 339 10.13 23.02 -10.11
C GLU A 339 11.19 22.49 -11.05
N TYR A 340 11.29 23.12 -12.21
CA TYR A 340 12.24 22.74 -13.24
C TYR A 340 13.36 23.76 -13.27
N TYR A 341 14.59 23.26 -13.10
CA TYR A 341 15.79 24.06 -13.04
C TYR A 341 16.67 23.74 -14.25
N LEU A 342 17.17 24.77 -14.94
CA LEU A 342 18.28 24.63 -15.87
C LEU A 342 19.57 25.02 -15.14
N VAL A 343 20.45 24.04 -14.96
CA VAL A 343 21.75 24.20 -14.31
C VAL A 343 22.82 23.79 -15.31
N ASP A 344 23.58 24.77 -15.80
CA ASP A 344 24.56 24.62 -16.87
C ASP A 344 23.95 23.99 -18.15
N THR A 345 24.10 22.68 -18.33
CA THR A 345 23.54 21.92 -19.46
C THR A 345 22.59 20.81 -19.02
N GLU A 346 22.25 20.74 -17.74
CA GLU A 346 21.35 19.75 -17.16
C GLU A 346 19.98 20.36 -16.84
N LEU A 347 18.93 19.67 -17.27
CA LEU A 347 17.57 19.93 -16.84
C LEU A 347 17.28 19.07 -15.60
N VAL A 348 16.90 19.72 -14.51
CA VAL A 348 16.71 19.09 -13.21
C VAL A 348 15.26 19.26 -12.75
N GLY A 349 14.60 18.15 -12.47
CA GLY A 349 13.30 18.13 -11.82
C GLY A 349 13.46 18.10 -10.30
N TYR A 350 13.12 19.20 -9.63
CA TYR A 350 13.19 19.33 -8.19
C TYR A 350 11.78 19.32 -7.58
N ASP A 351 11.59 18.59 -6.49
CA ASP A 351 10.33 18.58 -5.74
C ASP A 351 10.46 19.43 -4.47
N ARG A 352 9.69 20.51 -4.39
CA ARG A 352 9.69 21.44 -3.25
C ARG A 352 9.12 20.85 -1.97
N LEU A 353 8.18 19.89 -2.07
CA LEU A 353 7.56 19.26 -0.90
C LEU A 353 8.51 18.25 -0.26
N LEU A 354 9.26 17.53 -1.10
CA LEU A 354 10.22 16.50 -0.66
C LEU A 354 11.64 17.05 -0.49
N GLU A 355 11.87 18.29 -0.90
CA GLU A 355 13.17 18.99 -0.92
C GLU A 355 14.27 18.15 -1.60
N GLN A 356 13.92 17.42 -2.66
CA GLN A 356 14.82 16.47 -3.34
C GLN A 356 14.72 16.52 -4.85
N VAL A 357 15.87 16.33 -5.49
CA VAL A 357 15.97 16.09 -6.93
C VAL A 357 15.33 14.74 -7.26
N GLN A 358 14.38 14.77 -8.18
CA GLN A 358 13.63 13.59 -8.63
C GLN A 358 14.32 12.91 -9.81
N TRP A 359 14.83 13.70 -10.75
CA TRP A 359 15.50 13.27 -11.96
C TRP A 359 16.42 14.38 -12.50
N ARG A 360 17.38 13.99 -13.35
CA ARG A 360 18.27 14.88 -14.12
C ARG A 360 18.36 14.35 -15.54
N VAL A 361 18.39 15.26 -16.51
CA VAL A 361 18.53 14.93 -17.93
C VAL A 361 19.52 15.92 -18.55
N GLU A 362 20.51 15.43 -19.27
CA GLU A 362 21.38 16.31 -20.05
C GLU A 362 20.62 16.87 -21.26
N ARG A 363 20.73 18.18 -21.49
CA ARG A 363 20.03 18.87 -22.60
C ARG A 363 20.38 18.27 -23.97
N ASN A 364 21.60 17.75 -24.10
CA ASN A 364 22.13 17.21 -25.34
C ASN A 364 21.60 15.78 -25.66
N GLU A 365 21.07 15.09 -24.65
CA GLU A 365 20.52 13.74 -24.77
C GLU A 365 19.01 13.75 -25.13
N ILE A 366 18.41 14.94 -25.20
CA ILE A 366 17.00 15.10 -25.56
C ILE A 366 16.84 14.82 -27.05
N THR A 367 16.19 13.71 -27.38
CA THR A 367 15.97 13.26 -28.76
C THR A 367 14.62 13.69 -29.30
N GLU A 368 13.58 13.74 -28.46
CA GLU A 368 12.22 14.06 -28.89
C GLU A 368 11.49 14.95 -27.88
N VAL A 369 10.69 15.86 -28.42
CA VAL A 369 9.82 16.78 -27.68
C VAL A 369 8.41 16.66 -28.23
N ALA A 370 7.50 16.09 -27.44
CA ALA A 370 6.12 15.85 -27.86
C ALA A 370 5.11 16.57 -26.97
N GLY A 371 4.12 17.22 -27.60
CA GLY A 371 2.99 17.81 -26.88
C GLY A 371 2.01 16.74 -26.38
N VAL A 372 1.58 16.84 -25.12
CA VAL A 372 0.86 15.77 -24.42
C VAL A 372 -0.61 15.59 -24.87
N SER A 373 -1.19 14.46 -24.45
CA SER A 373 -2.55 13.96 -24.70
C SER A 373 -3.68 15.01 -24.59
N SER A 374 -4.79 14.73 -25.27
CA SER A 374 -5.94 15.64 -25.40
C SER A 374 -6.59 16.09 -24.08
N LEU A 375 -6.52 15.27 -23.02
CA LEU A 375 -7.10 15.61 -21.71
C LEU A 375 -6.26 16.61 -20.94
N VAL A 376 -4.93 16.48 -20.99
CA VAL A 376 -4.00 17.46 -20.38
C VAL A 376 -4.10 18.79 -21.11
N ARG A 377 -4.26 18.77 -22.44
CA ARG A 377 -4.51 19.97 -23.26
C ARG A 377 -5.76 20.76 -22.85
N TYR A 378 -6.76 20.15 -22.21
CA TYR A 378 -7.93 20.87 -21.74
C TYR A 378 -7.59 21.77 -20.54
N ALA A 379 -6.92 21.22 -19.52
CA ALA A 379 -6.47 21.97 -18.35
C ALA A 379 -5.47 23.05 -18.76
N ASP A 380 -4.53 22.69 -19.63
CA ASP A 380 -3.54 23.60 -20.22
C ASP A 380 -4.20 24.79 -20.91
N ARG A 381 -5.18 24.56 -21.78
CA ARG A 381 -5.91 25.65 -22.44
C ARG A 381 -6.74 26.49 -21.47
N ALA A 382 -7.31 25.88 -20.44
CA ALA A 382 -8.15 26.59 -19.47
C ALA A 382 -7.33 27.51 -18.55
N HIS A 383 -6.05 27.21 -18.35
CA HIS A 383 -5.16 27.91 -17.44
C HIS A 383 -4.00 28.63 -18.12
N ASP A 384 -3.94 28.62 -19.46
CA ASP A 384 -2.84 29.17 -20.25
C ASP A 384 -1.48 28.59 -19.82
N THR A 385 -1.43 27.25 -19.80
CA THR A 385 -0.23 26.47 -19.52
C THR A 385 0.05 25.47 -20.64
N GLN A 386 1.26 24.93 -20.67
CA GLN A 386 1.70 23.91 -21.63
C GLN A 386 2.40 22.76 -20.91
N THR A 387 2.04 21.54 -21.29
CA THR A 387 2.70 20.31 -20.83
C THR A 387 3.50 19.67 -21.97
N VAL A 388 4.78 19.38 -21.70
CA VAL A 388 5.76 18.88 -22.68
C VAL A 388 6.32 17.54 -22.23
N HIS A 389 6.37 16.57 -23.14
CA HIS A 389 7.03 15.29 -22.94
C HIS A 389 8.43 15.33 -23.57
N ILE A 390 9.45 15.06 -22.76
CA ILE A 390 10.84 14.96 -23.18
C ILE A 390 11.21 13.49 -23.19
N THR A 391 11.72 13.02 -24.31
CA THR A 391 12.25 11.67 -24.44
C THR A 391 13.76 11.75 -24.68
N THR A 392 14.49 10.89 -23.98
CA THR A 392 15.92 10.59 -24.16
C THR A 392 16.05 9.10 -24.51
N ASP A 393 17.24 8.64 -24.89
CA ASP A 393 17.45 7.24 -25.25
C ASP A 393 17.14 6.26 -24.09
N ASP A 394 17.36 6.69 -22.85
CA ASP A 394 17.19 5.84 -21.66
C ASP A 394 15.93 6.17 -20.83
N THR A 395 15.42 7.40 -20.92
CA THR A 395 14.33 7.88 -20.04
C THR A 395 13.35 8.80 -20.74
N SER A 396 12.10 8.79 -20.25
CA SER A 396 11.07 9.74 -20.67
C SER A 396 10.56 10.53 -19.47
N VAL A 397 10.49 11.85 -19.59
CA VAL A 397 10.16 12.76 -18.51
C VAL A 397 9.09 13.75 -18.96
N VAL A 398 8.18 14.12 -18.05
CA VAL A 398 7.10 15.07 -18.33
C VAL A 398 7.33 16.38 -17.58
N LEU A 399 7.38 17.48 -18.33
CA LEU A 399 7.32 18.85 -17.83
C LEU A 399 5.84 19.28 -17.83
N ALA A 400 5.19 19.28 -16.67
CA ALA A 400 3.75 19.52 -16.57
C ALA A 400 3.41 20.98 -16.26
N HIS A 401 2.37 21.47 -16.93
CA HIS A 401 1.72 22.76 -16.70
C HIS A 401 2.69 23.94 -16.51
N LEU A 402 3.62 24.07 -17.46
CA LEU A 402 4.50 25.23 -17.56
C LEU A 402 3.68 26.45 -18.01
N PRO A 403 3.90 27.64 -17.43
CA PRO A 403 3.32 28.87 -17.95
C PRO A 403 3.70 29.13 -19.42
N THR A 404 2.76 29.59 -20.25
CA THR A 404 3.01 29.82 -21.71
C THR A 404 3.99 30.97 -21.98
N ASP A 405 4.26 31.84 -21.00
CA ASP A 405 5.25 32.92 -21.10
C ASP A 405 6.70 32.44 -20.98
N VAL A 406 6.90 31.17 -20.61
CA VAL A 406 8.23 30.55 -20.57
C VAL A 406 8.60 30.08 -21.96
N ASP A 407 9.74 30.56 -22.46
CA ASP A 407 10.29 30.10 -23.73
C ASP A 407 10.84 28.67 -23.56
N ILE A 408 10.10 27.68 -24.07
CA ILE A 408 10.49 26.27 -24.00
C ILE A 408 11.79 26.03 -24.76
N ASP A 409 12.11 26.85 -25.77
CA ASP A 409 13.36 26.77 -26.53
C ASP A 409 14.59 27.18 -25.68
N GLU A 410 14.38 27.87 -24.55
CA GLU A 410 15.44 28.07 -23.56
C GLU A 410 15.71 26.80 -22.73
N LEU A 411 14.67 26.03 -22.41
CA LEU A 411 14.76 24.81 -21.60
C LEU A 411 15.21 23.59 -22.40
N VAL A 412 14.86 23.53 -23.69
CA VAL A 412 15.00 22.37 -24.58
C VAL A 412 15.81 22.82 -25.79
N PRO A 413 16.73 22.02 -26.36
CA PRO A 413 17.55 22.49 -27.47
C PRO A 413 16.67 22.81 -28.69
N ALA A 414 16.90 23.98 -29.30
CA ALA A 414 16.11 24.55 -30.41
C ALA A 414 16.08 23.71 -31.71
N GLY A 415 16.63 22.49 -31.70
CA GLY A 415 16.59 21.52 -32.81
C GLY A 415 15.76 20.27 -32.52
N ALA A 416 15.16 20.14 -31.33
CA ALA A 416 14.39 18.96 -30.94
C ALA A 416 12.88 19.06 -31.31
N SER A 417 12.46 20.12 -32.01
CA SER A 417 11.03 20.39 -32.27
C SER A 417 10.45 19.70 -33.50
N GLU A 418 9.33 19.00 -33.24
CA GLU A 418 8.19 18.70 -34.10
C GLU A 418 8.35 17.69 -35.26
N THR A 419 8.11 16.41 -34.97
CA THR A 419 7.46 15.53 -35.96
C THR A 419 5.93 15.66 -35.86
N PRO A 420 5.23 15.98 -36.96
CA PRO A 420 3.77 16.07 -36.98
C PRO A 420 3.16 14.67 -37.14
N HIS A 421 3.37 13.76 -36.18
CA HIS A 421 2.84 12.41 -36.26
C HIS A 421 2.16 11.96 -34.97
N LEU A 422 1.00 12.54 -34.67
CA LEU A 422 -0.03 11.89 -33.86
C LEU A 422 -1.41 12.49 -34.17
N LYS A 423 -1.81 12.42 -35.45
CA LYS A 423 -3.22 12.55 -35.86
C LYS A 423 -3.98 11.21 -35.80
N THR A 424 -3.34 10.12 -35.37
CA THR A 424 -3.91 8.77 -35.54
C THR A 424 -3.46 7.79 -34.45
N ALA A 425 -3.76 8.02 -33.17
CA ALA A 425 -3.72 6.94 -32.16
C ALA A 425 -4.64 7.23 -30.96
N LEU A 426 -5.91 7.49 -31.24
CA LEU A 426 -6.99 7.29 -30.28
C LEU A 426 -8.14 6.58 -31.00
N GLN A 427 -8.01 5.26 -31.10
CA GLN A 427 -9.13 4.32 -31.06
C GLN A 427 -8.90 3.39 -29.87
#